data_AF-A0A6V7GX18-F1
#
_entry.id   AF-A0A6V7GX18-F1
#
_cell.length_a   1.000
_cell.length_b   1.000
_cell.length_c   1.000
_cell.angle_alpha   90.00
_cell.angle_beta   90.00
_cell.angle_gamma   90.00
#
_symmetry.space_group_name_H-M   'P 1'
#
loop_
_entity.id
_entity.type
_entity.pdbx_description
1 polymer ?
#
loop_
_entity_poly.entity_id
_entity_poly.type
_entity_poly.pdbx_seq_one_letter_code
_entity_poly.pdbx_strand_id
1 'polypeptide(L)' 'MIDQLTPGGRLICPVVAIEGFQRFQDLVQVDKNVDGTVIKKKLMQVSYIPLTDPATQLANDY' A
#
# COMPACT_ATOMS: atom_id res chain seq x y z
N MET A 1 4.74 5.31 8.27
CA MET A 1 4.01 4.02 8.38
C MET A 1 4.96 2.84 8.33
N ILE A 2 5.82 2.73 7.31
CA ILE A 2 6.88 1.69 7.22
C ILE A 2 7.82 1.73 8.45
N ASP A 3 7.98 2.90 9.05
CA ASP A 3 8.81 3.13 10.24
C ASP A 3 8.32 2.33 11.45
N GLN A 4 7.00 2.10 11.55
CA GLN A 4 6.39 1.33 12.64
C GLN A 4 6.54 -0.19 12.48
N LEU A 5 7.07 -0.67 11.34
CA LEU A 5 7.30 -2.09 11.14
C LEU A 5 8.44 -2.57 12.04
N THR A 6 8.23 -3.63 12.80
CA THR A 6 9.30 -4.24 13.60
C THR A 6 10.34 -4.90 12.68
N PRO A 7 11.62 -5.04 13.10
CA PRO A 7 12.58 -5.87 12.39
C PRO A 7 12.05 -7.30 12.22
N GLY A 8 12.18 -7.86 11.02
CA GLY A 8 11.56 -9.13 10.61
C GLY A 8 10.08 -9.05 10.21
N GLY A 9 9.45 -7.87 10.34
CA GLY A 9 8.04 -7.66 10.02
C GLY A 9 7.76 -7.49 8.52
N ARG A 10 6.49 -7.73 8.14
CA ARG A 10 5.98 -7.60 6.77
C ARG A 10 4.72 -6.74 6.74
N LEU A 11 4.66 -5.82 5.78
CA LEU A 11 3.49 -5.03 5.44
C LEU A 11 3.01 -5.43 4.04
N ILE A 12 1.71 -5.66 3.88
CA ILE A 12 1.02 -5.84 2.60
C ILE A 12 0.05 -4.68 2.43
N CYS A 13 0.16 -3.92 1.34
CA CYS A 13 -0.71 -2.77 1.12
C CYS A 13 -0.95 -2.53 -0.39
N PRO A 14 -2.19 -2.27 -0.83
CA PRO A 14 -2.45 -1.78 -2.17
C PRO A 14 -1.93 -0.35 -2.33
N VAL A 15 -1.20 -0.09 -3.40
CA VAL A 15 -0.64 1.23 -3.73
C VAL A 15 -1.09 1.60 -5.15
N VAL A 16 -1.57 2.83 -5.32
CA VAL A 16 -1.91 3.35 -6.65
C VAL A 16 -0.62 3.50 -7.47
N ALA A 17 -0.60 2.87 -8.64
CA ALA A 17 0.44 3.00 -9.63
C ALA A 17 -0.12 3.72 -10.86
N ILE A 18 0.74 4.53 -11.49
CA ILE A 18 0.42 5.31 -12.69
C ILE A 18 1.34 4.82 -13.80
N GLU A 19 0.79 4.14 -14.80
CA GLU A 19 1.49 3.87 -16.07
C GLU A 19 0.74 4.57 -17.20
N GLY A 20 1.40 5.55 -17.83
CA GLY A 20 0.78 6.41 -18.84
C GLY A 20 -0.40 7.19 -18.27
N PHE A 21 -1.57 7.06 -18.92
CA PHE A 21 -2.82 7.71 -18.50
C PHE A 21 -3.70 6.83 -17.59
N GLN A 22 -3.27 5.59 -17.30
CA GLN A 22 -4.06 4.65 -16.51
C GLN A 22 -3.63 4.68 -15.04
N ARG A 23 -4.62 4.66 -14.15
CA ARG A 23 -4.44 4.46 -12.72
C ARG A 23 -4.93 3.07 -12.35
N PHE A 24 -4.04 2.22 -11.87
CA PHE A 24 -4.35 0.91 -11.30
C PHE A 24 -3.75 0.80 -9.91
N GLN A 25 -4.14 -0.21 -9.15
CA GLN A 25 -3.55 -0.48 -7.85
C GLN A 25 -2.70 -1.75 -7.92
N ASP A 26 -1.50 -1.69 -7.38
CA ASP A 26 -0.63 -2.84 -7.21
C ASP A 26 -0.60 -3.24 -5.73
N LEU A 27 -0.72 -4.53 -5.46
CA LEU A 27 -0.46 -5.09 -4.14
C LEU A 27 1.05 -5.13 -3.92
N VAL A 28 1.54 -4.35 -2.96
CA VAL A 28 2.95 -4.24 -2.63
C VAL A 28 3.22 -4.92 -1.29
N GLN A 29 4.27 -5.73 -1.26
CA GLN A 29 4.88 -6.27 -0.06
C GLN A 29 6.07 -5.40 0.34
N VAL A 30 6.12 -5.01 1.60
CA VAL A 30 7.26 -4.31 2.21
C VAL A 30 7.75 -5.14 3.38
N ASP A 31 8.97 -5.64 3.28
CA ASP A 31 9.64 -6.40 4.34
C ASP A 31 10.69 -5.52 5.01
N LYS A 32 10.72 -5.52 6.35
CA LYS A 32 11.84 -4.99 7.12
C LYS A 32 12.66 -6.17 7.60
N ASN A 33 13.86 -6.31 7.08
CA ASN A 33 14.80 -7.35 7.50
C ASN A 33 15.24 -7.13 8.95
N VAL A 34 15.86 -8.15 9.53
CA VAL A 34 16.35 -8.12 10.93
C VAL A 34 17.44 -7.06 11.11
N ASP A 35 18.23 -6.79 10.07
CA ASP A 35 19.24 -5.73 10.03
C ASP A 35 18.65 -4.32 9.87
N GLY A 36 17.32 -4.20 9.78
CA GLY A 36 16.60 -2.94 9.60
C GLY A 36 16.46 -2.48 8.14
N THR A 37 17.06 -3.17 7.17
CA THR A 37 16.90 -2.84 5.75
C THR A 37 15.48 -3.10 5.29
N VAL A 38 14.96 -2.25 4.39
CA VAL A 38 13.59 -2.36 3.88
C VAL A 38 13.60 -2.74 2.41
N ILE A 39 12.90 -3.83 2.08
CA ILE A 39 12.75 -4.34 0.71
C ILE A 39 11.29 -4.20 0.29
N LYS A 40 11.06 -3.73 -0.94
CA LYS A 40 9.73 -3.60 -1.53
C LYS A 40 9.59 -4.49 -2.76
N LYS A 41 8.46 -5.19 -2.87
CA LYS A 41 8.14 -6.06 -4.00
C LYS A 41 6.69 -5.84 -4.45
N LYS A 42 6.49 -5.60 -5.75
CA LYS A 42 5.18 -5.67 -6.40
C LYS A 42 4.77 -7.13 -6.55
N LEU A 43 3.56 -7.48 -6.11
CA LEU A 43 3.03 -8.84 -6.17
C LEU A 43 2.10 -9.03 -7.37
N MET A 44 1.02 -8.26 -7.46
CA MET A 44 -0.01 -8.36 -8.49
C MET A 44 -0.89 -7.09 -8.53
N GLN A 45 -1.64 -6.88 -9.61
CA GLN A 45 -2.66 -5.81 -9.67
C GLN A 45 -3.91 -6.20 -8.86
N VAL A 46 -4.54 -5.21 -8.22
CA VAL A 46 -5.75 -5.36 -7.38
C VAL A 46 -6.70 -4.16 -7.56
N SER A 47 -7.88 -4.23 -6.95
CA SER A 47 -8.80 -3.09 -6.83
C SER A 47 -9.41 -3.05 -5.44
N TYR A 48 -8.97 -2.10 -4.63
CA TYR A 48 -9.47 -1.83 -3.28
C TYR A 48 -10.13 -0.44 -3.23
N ILE A 49 -10.99 -0.24 -2.23
CA ILE A 49 -11.50 1.10 -1.90
C ILE A 49 -10.32 2.00 -1.50
N PRO A 50 -10.29 3.27 -1.94
CA PRO A 50 -9.22 4.19 -1.61
C PRO A 50 -9.04 4.39 -0.09
N LEU A 51 -7.81 4.20 0.39
CA LEU A 51 -7.44 4.57 1.75
C LEU A 51 -7.39 6.09 1.86
N THR A 52 -8.49 6.67 2.32
CA THR A 52 -8.69 8.12 2.45
C THR A 52 -9.02 8.47 3.89
N ASP A 53 -9.09 9.77 4.21
CA ASP A 53 -9.61 10.19 5.51
C ASP A 53 -11.10 9.81 5.65
N PRO A 54 -11.61 9.67 6.88
CA PRO A 54 -12.98 9.22 7.11
C PRO A 54 -14.05 10.09 6.44
N ALA A 55 -13.85 11.41 6.32
CA ALA A 55 -14.83 12.29 5.71
C ALA A 55 -14.92 12.04 4.21
N THR A 56 -13.78 11.97 3.53
CA THR A 56 -13.73 11.63 2.09
C THR A 56 -14.25 10.22 1.81
N GLN A 57 -13.96 9.26 2.68
CA GLN A 57 -14.40 7.87 2.51
C GLN A 57 -15.93 7.72 2.63
N LEU A 58 -16.57 8.53 3.49
CA LEU A 58 -18.02 8.50 3.75
C LEU A 58 -18.81 9.53 2.93
N ALA A 59 -18.14 10.46 2.23
CA ALA A 59 -18.79 11.53 1.47
C ALA A 59 -19.69 11.04 0.32
N ASN A 60 -19.65 9.75 -0.02
CA ASN A 60 -20.52 9.14 -1.03
C ASN A 60 -21.85 8.58 -0.46
N ASP A 61 -22.13 8.71 0.84
CA ASP A 61 -23.34 8.17 1.49
C ASP A 61 -24.51 9.18 1.63
N TYR A 62 -24.49 10.33 0.93
CA TYR A 62 -25.58 11.32 0.93
C TYR A 62 -25.93 11.85 -0.47
#